data_AF-A0A7W0R701-F1
#
_entry.id   AF-A0A7W0R701-F1
#
_cell.length_a   1.000
_cell.length_b   1.000
_cell.length_c   1.000
_cell.angle_alpha   90.00
_cell.angle_beta   90.00
_cell.angle_gamma   90.00
#
_symmetry.space_group_name_H-M   'P 1'
#
loop_
_entity.id
_entity.type
_entity.pdbx_description
1 polymer ?
#
loop_
_entity_poly.entity_id
_entity_poly.type
_entity_poly.pdbx_seq_one_letter_code
_entity_poly.pdbx_strand_id
1 'polypeptide(L)'
;MTTILRNTGCATATLLALVASLHLPGQNLAAHTVTVPAQSAQPKYKAIWEPINYKQDLALHDVFFVDDQVGWVSGDKGTILFTKDGGDTWIPQLGADPAAVGSPISDLSFLDAKTGWARRHYDTMLRTSNGQDWQEIGAVREHGVHFVSATKGFHPYGGA
;
A
#
# COMPACT_ATOMS: atom_id res chain seq x y z
N MET A 1 7.00 10.68 -10.67
CA MET A 1 5.59 10.29 -10.72
C MET A 1 5.45 9.14 -9.76
N THR A 2 4.59 9.27 -8.74
CA THR A 2 4.44 8.25 -7.70
C THR A 2 3.58 7.08 -8.17
N THR A 3 3.96 5.87 -7.77
CA THR A 3 3.26 4.63 -8.09
C THR A 3 2.68 3.99 -6.83
N ILE A 4 1.39 3.69 -6.84
CA ILE A 4 0.72 2.81 -5.88
C ILE A 4 0.56 1.44 -6.55
N LEU A 5 0.91 0.35 -5.86
CA LEU A 5 0.78 -1.00 -6.41
C LEU A 5 -0.50 -1.66 -5.87
N ARG A 6 -1.37 -2.12 -6.77
CA ARG A 6 -2.52 -2.96 -6.42
C ARG A 6 -2.29 -4.41 -6.79
N ASN A 7 -2.79 -5.35 -5.99
CA ASN A 7 -2.80 -6.77 -6.35
C ASN A 7 -4.14 -7.13 -7.00
N THR A 8 -4.12 -7.56 -8.26
CA THR A 8 -5.32 -7.91 -9.03
C THR A 8 -5.55 -9.41 -9.20
N GLY A 9 -4.66 -10.28 -8.69
CA GLY A 9 -4.87 -11.74 -8.55
C GLY A 9 -5.57 -12.51 -9.70
N CYS A 10 -4.77 -13.29 -10.44
CA CYS A 10 -5.15 -14.38 -11.37
C CYS A 10 -5.89 -14.02 -12.68
N ALA A 11 -5.13 -13.57 -13.68
CA ALA A 11 -5.49 -13.85 -15.07
C ALA A 11 -5.35 -15.36 -15.32
N THR A 12 -6.45 -16.05 -15.61
CA THR A 12 -6.41 -17.40 -16.19
C THR A 12 -5.61 -17.34 -17.48
N ALA A 13 -4.48 -18.05 -17.52
CA ALA A 13 -3.57 -18.07 -18.65
C ALA A 13 -4.29 -18.57 -19.91
N THR A 14 -4.38 -17.73 -20.94
CA THR A 14 -4.54 -18.22 -22.32
C THR A 14 -3.24 -17.92 -23.05
N LEU A 15 -2.24 -18.78 -22.87
CA LEU A 15 -1.00 -18.70 -23.64
C LEU A 15 -1.13 -19.66 -24.84
N LEU A 16 -1.47 -19.14 -26.02
CA LEU A 16 -1.18 -19.84 -27.27
C LEU A 16 0.32 -19.67 -27.52
N ALA A 17 1.11 -20.72 -27.30
CA ALA A 17 2.48 -20.79 -27.77
C ALA A 17 2.59 -21.91 -28.81
N LEU A 18 2.59 -21.50 -30.08
CA LEU A 18 2.95 -22.35 -31.21
C LEU A 18 4.33 -21.92 -31.68
N VAL A 19 5.39 -22.69 -31.43
CA VAL A 19 6.60 -22.65 -32.25
C VAL A 19 7.25 -24.04 -32.31
N ALA A 20 7.62 -24.40 -33.54
CA ALA A 20 8.05 -25.69 -34.03
C ALA A 20 9.50 -26.09 -33.66
N SER A 21 9.74 -27.39 -33.73
CA SER A 21 11.01 -28.09 -33.52
C SER A 21 12.09 -27.79 -34.57
N LEU A 22 13.36 -27.78 -34.16
CA LEU A 22 14.49 -28.22 -34.99
C LEU A 22 15.66 -28.65 -34.08
N HIS A 23 16.01 -29.93 -34.14
CA HIS A 23 17.22 -30.51 -33.54
C HIS A 23 18.36 -30.49 -34.56
N LEU A 24 19.59 -30.19 -34.11
CA LEU A 24 20.83 -30.55 -34.80
C LEU A 24 21.65 -31.45 -33.87
N PRO A 25 22.25 -32.56 -34.36
CA PRO A 25 22.91 -33.53 -33.51
C PRO A 25 24.40 -33.20 -33.31
N GLY A 26 24.89 -33.53 -32.11
CA GLY A 26 26.31 -33.77 -31.86
C GLY A 26 26.95 -32.74 -30.92
N GLN A 27 26.99 -33.06 -29.62
CA GLN A 27 28.19 -33.22 -28.80
C GLN A 27 27.79 -33.84 -27.45
N ASN A 28 28.36 -35.01 -27.12
CA ASN A 28 28.20 -35.67 -25.83
C ASN A 28 29.17 -35.04 -24.82
N LEU A 29 28.64 -34.27 -23.87
CA LEU A 29 29.31 -33.99 -22.60
C LEU A 29 28.47 -34.69 -21.53
N ALA A 30 29.09 -35.55 -20.72
CA ALA A 30 28.41 -36.32 -19.68
C ALA A 30 27.81 -35.36 -18.64
N ALA A 31 26.52 -35.04 -18.82
CA ALA A 31 25.76 -34.32 -17.82
C ALA A 31 25.55 -35.27 -16.64
N HIS A 32 26.13 -34.93 -15.49
CA HIS A 32 25.66 -35.48 -14.22
C HIS A 32 24.21 -35.03 -14.04
N THR A 33 23.27 -35.91 -14.36
CA THR A 33 21.85 -35.68 -14.10
C THR A 33 21.64 -35.72 -12.60
N VAL A 34 21.70 -34.56 -11.96
CA VAL A 34 21.01 -34.37 -10.69
C VAL A 34 19.53 -34.41 -11.02
N THR A 35 18.92 -35.58 -10.89
CA THR A 35 17.46 -35.71 -10.94
C THR A 35 16.90 -35.05 -9.69
N VAL A 36 16.69 -33.74 -9.76
CA VAL A 36 15.80 -33.05 -8.82
C VAL A 36 14.39 -33.57 -9.13
N PRO A 37 13.67 -34.22 -8.19
CA PRO A 37 12.30 -34.60 -8.45
C PRO A 37 11.49 -33.34 -8.78
N ALA A 38 10.90 -33.32 -9.97
CA ALA A 38 10.04 -32.26 -10.45
C ALA A 38 8.72 -32.30 -9.66
N GLN A 39 8.74 -31.72 -8.47
CA GLN A 39 7.53 -31.36 -7.74
C GLN A 39 7.55 -29.85 -7.49
N SER A 40 7.57 -29.06 -8.56
CA SER A 40 7.27 -27.63 -8.47
C SER A 40 5.76 -27.48 -8.27
N ALA A 41 5.32 -27.59 -7.01
CA ALA A 41 4.01 -27.10 -6.65
C ALA A 41 3.98 -25.59 -6.99
N GLN A 42 3.26 -25.23 -8.05
CA GLN A 42 3.01 -23.83 -8.39
C GLN A 42 2.43 -23.14 -7.14
N PRO A 43 2.81 -21.87 -6.87
CA PRO A 43 2.28 -21.18 -5.70
C PRO A 43 0.75 -21.12 -5.82
N LYS A 44 0.06 -21.55 -4.75
CA LYS A 44 -1.40 -21.58 -4.65
C LYS A 44 -2.05 -20.22 -4.93
N TYR A 45 -1.28 -19.13 -4.77
CA TYR A 45 -1.69 -17.76 -5.04
C TYR A 45 -0.59 -17.04 -5.83
N LYS A 46 -0.95 -16.52 -7.01
CA LYS A 46 -0.08 -15.66 -7.82
C LYS A 46 -0.61 -14.23 -7.72
N ALA A 47 0.16 -13.36 -7.06
CA ALA A 47 -0.13 -11.93 -7.07
C ALA A 47 0.22 -11.33 -8.43
N ILE A 48 -0.65 -10.48 -8.96
CA ILE A 48 -0.41 -9.68 -10.15
C ILE A 48 -0.44 -8.24 -9.68
N TRP A 49 0.67 -7.53 -9.84
CA TRP A 49 0.79 -6.16 -9.36
C TRP A 49 0.68 -5.19 -10.53
N GLU A 50 -0.28 -4.27 -10.44
CA GLU A 50 -0.48 -3.22 -11.45
C GLU A 50 -0.14 -1.85 -10.85
N PRO A 51 0.63 -1.02 -11.58
CA PRO A 51 0.94 0.34 -11.16
C PRO A 51 -0.26 1.25 -11.39
N ILE A 52 -0.70 1.93 -10.33
CA ILE A 52 -1.61 3.05 -10.40
C ILE A 52 -0.78 4.31 -10.17
N ASN A 53 -0.67 5.14 -11.20
CA ASN A 53 0.15 6.33 -11.12
C ASN A 53 -0.66 7.50 -10.57
N TYR A 54 -0.15 8.13 -9.52
CA TYR A 54 -0.65 9.41 -9.05
C TYR A 54 0.02 10.55 -9.83
N LYS A 55 -0.71 11.65 -10.06
CA LYS A 55 -0.27 12.74 -10.95
C LYS A 55 0.99 13.47 -10.46
N GLN A 56 1.30 13.37 -9.17
CA GLN A 56 2.42 14.06 -8.54
C GLN A 56 3.52 13.09 -8.12
N ASP A 57 4.71 13.63 -7.87
CA ASP A 57 5.84 12.91 -7.27
C ASP A 57 5.86 13.17 -5.75
N LEU A 58 5.22 12.28 -5.01
CA LEU A 58 5.08 12.25 -3.56
C LEU A 58 5.61 10.92 -3.02
N ALA A 59 6.51 10.94 -2.03
CA ALA A 59 6.78 9.72 -1.27
C ALA A 59 5.56 9.40 -0.40
N LEU A 60 5.08 8.16 -0.48
CA LEU A 60 3.93 7.67 0.29
C LEU A 60 4.46 6.77 1.41
N HIS A 61 3.84 6.86 2.58
CA HIS A 61 4.36 6.26 3.82
C HIS A 61 3.48 5.14 4.35
N ASP A 62 2.15 5.28 4.25
CA ASP A 62 1.20 4.28 4.75
C ASP A 62 -0.06 4.20 3.88
N VAL A 63 -0.77 3.07 3.97
CA VAL A 63 -2.02 2.80 3.27
C VAL A 63 -2.98 2.04 4.19
N PHE A 64 -4.23 2.51 4.27
CA PHE A 64 -5.27 1.87 5.07
C PHE A 64 -6.57 1.74 4.27
N PHE A 65 -7.15 0.54 4.26
CA PHE A 65 -8.46 0.28 3.67
C PHE A 65 -9.42 -0.23 4.77
N VAL A 66 -10.61 0.38 4.85
CA VAL A 66 -11.66 -0.06 5.79
C VAL A 66 -12.53 -1.17 5.18
N ASP A 67 -12.59 -1.22 3.85
CA ASP A 67 -13.20 -2.28 3.05
C ASP A 67 -12.48 -2.37 1.69
N ASP A 68 -13.01 -3.12 0.73
CA ASP A 68 -12.40 -3.33 -0.59
C ASP A 68 -12.50 -2.12 -1.53
N GLN A 69 -13.30 -1.10 -1.18
CA GLN A 69 -13.55 0.07 -2.01
C GLN A 69 -12.97 1.36 -1.42
N VAL A 70 -13.00 1.50 -0.09
CA VAL A 70 -12.73 2.74 0.62
C VAL A 70 -11.40 2.66 1.35
N GLY A 71 -10.50 3.59 1.03
CA GLY A 71 -9.17 3.62 1.62
C GLY A 71 -8.48 4.98 1.55
N TRP A 72 -7.38 5.08 2.27
CA TRP A 72 -6.54 6.26 2.39
C TRP A 72 -5.06 5.91 2.24
N VAL A 73 -4.29 6.88 1.77
CA VAL A 73 -2.83 6.82 1.68
C VAL A 73 -2.24 8.10 2.26
N SER A 74 -1.17 7.97 3.03
CA SER A 74 -0.42 9.10 3.59
C SER A 74 0.92 9.29 2.88
N GLY A 75 1.52 10.48 3.04
CA GLY A 75 2.82 10.75 2.45
C GLY A 75 3.48 12.06 2.87
N ASP A 76 4.53 12.39 2.15
CA ASP A 76 5.26 13.66 2.26
C ASP A 76 4.35 14.88 2.05
N LYS A 77 4.83 16.05 2.48
CA LYS A 77 4.12 17.34 2.37
C LYS A 77 2.79 17.37 3.14
N GLY A 78 2.63 16.48 4.12
CA GLY A 78 1.39 16.32 4.88
C GLY A 78 0.25 15.74 4.06
N THR A 79 0.57 14.87 3.10
CA THR A 79 -0.40 14.32 2.16
C THR A 79 -1.30 13.28 2.81
N ILE A 80 -2.61 13.42 2.59
CA ILE A 80 -3.62 12.36 2.72
C ILE A 80 -4.41 12.31 1.41
N LEU A 81 -4.38 11.14 0.75
CA LEU A 81 -5.20 10.83 -0.41
C LEU A 81 -6.29 9.84 -0.02
N PHE A 82 -7.42 9.89 -0.72
CA PHE A 82 -8.59 9.04 -0.49
C PHE A 82 -9.06 8.37 -1.78
N THR A 83 -9.51 7.12 -1.67
CA THR A 83 -10.20 6.39 -2.72
C THR A 83 -11.54 5.86 -2.22
N LYS A 84 -12.50 5.72 -3.15
CA LYS A 84 -13.80 5.08 -2.94
C LYS A 84 -14.10 4.03 -4.02
N ASP A 85 -13.10 3.67 -4.81
CA ASP A 85 -13.16 2.78 -5.97
C ASP A 85 -12.01 1.77 -5.96
N GLY A 86 -11.61 1.31 -4.77
CA GLY A 86 -10.60 0.26 -4.61
C GLY A 86 -9.19 0.69 -5.02
N GLY A 87 -8.93 2.00 -5.07
CA GLY A 87 -7.66 2.58 -5.45
C GLY A 87 -7.51 2.89 -6.94
N ASP A 88 -8.55 2.74 -7.76
CA ASP A 88 -8.54 3.15 -9.17
C ASP A 88 -8.30 4.67 -9.31
N THR A 89 -8.92 5.46 -8.44
CA THR A 89 -8.69 6.91 -8.35
C THR A 89 -8.39 7.37 -6.93
N TRP A 90 -7.52 8.37 -6.83
CA TRP A 90 -7.08 8.97 -5.56
C TRP A 90 -7.32 10.47 -5.55
N ILE A 91 -8.06 10.94 -4.56
CA ILE A 91 -8.49 12.33 -4.39
C ILE A 91 -7.77 12.92 -3.17
N PRO A 92 -7.08 14.06 -3.29
CA PRO A 92 -6.50 14.77 -2.15
C PRO A 92 -7.56 15.18 -1.13
N GLN A 93 -7.29 14.90 0.15
CA GLN A 93 -8.06 15.42 1.28
C GLN A 93 -7.25 16.41 2.11
N LEU A 94 -5.95 16.16 2.25
CA LEU A 94 -5.01 17.04 2.93
C LEU A 94 -3.69 17.04 2.18
N GLY A 95 -3.03 18.18 2.09
CA GLY A 95 -1.76 18.28 1.35
C GLY A 95 -1.93 17.95 -0.14
N ALA A 96 -0.96 17.20 -0.70
CA ALA A 96 -0.86 16.91 -2.13
C ALA A 96 -0.75 18.15 -3.04
N ASP A 97 -0.20 19.25 -2.52
CA ASP A 97 0.34 20.32 -3.35
C ASP A 97 1.87 20.16 -3.36
N PRO A 98 2.53 20.05 -4.52
CA PRO A 98 3.98 20.01 -4.60
C PRO A 98 4.66 21.23 -3.97
N ALA A 99 3.97 22.37 -3.86
CA ALA A 99 4.46 23.57 -3.19
C ALA A 99 4.19 23.58 -1.68
N ALA A 100 3.36 22.67 -1.15
CA ALA A 100 3.12 22.59 0.28
C ALA A 100 4.37 22.11 1.04
N VAL A 101 4.64 22.77 2.16
CA VAL A 101 5.76 22.45 3.08
C VAL A 101 5.26 21.74 4.35
N GLY A 102 4.16 21.01 4.23
CA GLY A 102 3.59 20.29 5.36
C GLY A 102 4.52 19.19 5.88
N SER A 103 4.62 19.03 7.19
CA SER A 103 5.34 17.88 7.76
C SER A 103 4.71 16.56 7.28
N PRO A 104 5.51 15.52 6.96
CA PRO A 104 5.02 14.24 6.47
C PRO A 104 4.01 13.59 7.41
N ILE A 105 3.06 12.86 6.85
CA ILE A 105 2.17 11.98 7.60
C ILE A 105 2.72 10.57 7.47
N SER A 106 3.11 9.98 8.59
CA SER A 106 3.81 8.69 8.63
C SER A 106 2.88 7.50 8.75
N ASP A 107 1.74 7.66 9.44
CA ASP A 107 0.87 6.53 9.78
C ASP A 107 -0.60 6.93 9.73
N LEU A 108 -1.44 5.96 9.36
CA LEU A 108 -2.89 6.05 9.33
C LEU A 108 -3.50 4.97 10.22
N SER A 109 -4.57 5.32 10.93
CA SER A 109 -5.36 4.36 11.71
C SER A 109 -6.83 4.71 11.60
N PHE A 110 -7.67 3.76 11.21
CA PHE A 110 -9.12 3.96 11.08
C PHE A 110 -9.88 2.89 11.84
N LEU A 111 -11.03 3.29 12.38
CA LEU A 111 -12.03 2.37 12.94
C LEU A 111 -13.10 2.03 11.91
N ASP A 112 -13.46 3.03 11.10
CA ASP A 112 -14.48 2.96 10.06
C ASP A 112 -14.23 4.07 9.03
N ALA A 113 -15.09 4.15 8.02
CA ALA A 113 -14.95 5.12 6.93
C ALA A 113 -15.07 6.60 7.35
N LYS A 114 -15.50 6.88 8.59
CA LYS A 114 -15.72 8.23 9.12
C LYS A 114 -14.71 8.62 10.19
N THR A 115 -14.25 7.65 10.98
CA THR A 115 -13.43 7.87 12.16
C THR A 115 -12.03 7.33 11.95
N GLY A 116 -11.07 8.24 11.87
CA GLY A 116 -9.66 7.90 11.70
C GLY A 116 -8.71 8.94 12.28
N TRP A 117 -7.45 8.55 12.38
CA TRP A 117 -6.33 9.33 12.88
C TRP A 117 -5.16 9.23 11.92
N ALA A 118 -4.38 10.31 11.87
CA ALA A 118 -3.17 10.38 11.08
C ALA A 118 -2.08 11.00 11.94
N ARG A 119 -0.91 10.36 11.97
CA ARG A 119 0.24 10.90 12.69
C ARG A 119 1.11 11.69 11.73
N ARG A 120 1.31 12.96 12.06
CA ARG A 120 2.25 13.84 11.37
C ARG A 120 3.57 13.86 12.15
N HIS A 121 4.69 14.01 11.45
CA HIS A 121 5.99 14.21 12.10
C HIS A 121 5.94 15.37 13.11
N TYR A 122 6.84 15.32 14.11
CA TYR A 122 6.92 16.27 15.24
C TYR A 122 5.73 16.23 16.20
N ASP A 123 5.32 15.01 16.53
CA ASP A 123 4.33 14.69 17.54
C ASP A 123 2.89 15.07 17.17
N THR A 124 2.57 15.75 16.07
CA THR A 124 1.19 16.16 15.78
C THR A 124 0.27 15.00 15.39
N MET A 125 -0.89 14.91 16.03
CA MET A 125 -1.97 13.99 15.69
C MET A 125 -3.11 14.73 15.00
N LEU A 126 -3.57 14.18 13.88
CA LEU A 126 -4.79 14.60 13.21
C LEU A 126 -5.90 13.58 13.44
N ARG A 127 -7.14 14.03 13.39
CA ARG A 127 -8.34 13.20 13.44
C ARG A 127 -9.35 13.63 12.39
N THR A 128 -10.05 12.66 11.81
CA THR A 128 -11.26 12.87 11.03
C THR A 128 -12.48 12.25 11.72
N SER A 129 -13.65 12.86 11.51
CA SER A 129 -14.95 12.37 12.01
C SER A 129 -15.97 12.12 10.89
N ASN A 130 -15.58 12.40 9.64
CA ASN A 130 -16.36 12.17 8.44
C ASN A 130 -15.57 11.52 7.30
N GLY A 131 -14.31 11.14 7.56
CA GLY A 131 -13.42 10.51 6.57
C GLY A 131 -12.89 11.46 5.50
N GLN A 132 -13.13 12.77 5.62
CA GLN A 132 -12.81 13.77 4.60
C GLN A 132 -12.04 14.96 5.18
N ASP A 133 -12.54 15.50 6.28
CA ASP A 133 -11.95 16.67 6.94
C ASP A 133 -11.05 16.22 8.08
N TRP A 134 -9.86 16.81 8.15
CA TRP A 134 -8.82 16.47 9.12
C TRP A 134 -8.49 17.65 10.01
N GLN A 135 -8.48 17.41 11.32
CA GLN A 135 -8.22 18.44 12.32
C GLN A 135 -7.07 17.98 13.23
N GLU A 136 -6.15 18.88 13.53
CA GLU A 136 -5.12 18.63 14.54
C GLU A 136 -5.78 18.58 15.93
N ILE A 137 -5.52 17.51 16.69
CA ILE A 137 -6.14 17.25 18.00
C ILE A 137 -5.13 17.24 19.15
N GLY A 138 -3.88 17.61 18.88
CA GLY A 138 -2.81 17.68 19.86
C GLY A 138 -1.59 16.85 19.46
N ALA A 139 -0.74 16.56 20.45
CA ALA A 139 0.52 15.88 20.23
C ALA A 139 0.57 14.49 20.88
N VAL A 140 1.02 13.48 20.12
CA VAL A 140 1.42 12.17 20.63
C VAL A 140 2.90 11.98 20.26
N ARG A 141 3.75 11.96 21.28
CA ARG A 141 5.22 11.92 21.13
C ARG A 141 5.76 10.60 20.60
N GLU A 142 4.89 9.61 20.43
CA GLU A 142 5.30 8.22 20.28
C GLU A 142 4.70 7.58 19.03
N HIS A 143 5.47 6.67 18.45
CA HIS A 143 5.14 5.97 17.22
C HIS A 143 4.17 4.81 17.50
N GLY A 144 3.39 4.41 16.49
CA GLY A 144 2.58 3.19 16.56
C GLY A 144 1.34 3.31 17.43
N VAL A 145 0.60 4.42 17.33
CA VAL A 145 -0.68 4.57 18.01
C VAL A 145 -1.74 3.70 17.32
N HIS A 146 -2.45 2.89 18.10
CA HIS A 146 -3.54 2.05 17.65
C HIS A 146 -4.81 2.36 18.43
N PHE A 147 -5.89 2.69 17.72
CA PHE A 147 -7.19 2.96 18.34
C PHE A 147 -8.10 1.74 18.24
N VAL A 148 -8.78 1.42 19.34
CA VAL A 148 -9.82 0.37 19.39
C VAL A 148 -11.23 0.94 19.47
N SER A 149 -11.34 2.25 19.73
CA SER A 149 -12.59 3.00 19.67
C SER A 149 -12.29 4.50 19.53
N ALA A 150 -13.34 5.31 19.31
CA ALA A 150 -13.26 6.76 19.19
C ALA A 150 -12.55 7.47 20.37
N THR A 151 -12.49 6.82 21.54
CA THR A 151 -11.97 7.41 22.78
C THR A 151 -10.92 6.53 23.47
N LYS A 152 -10.57 5.37 22.89
CA LYS A 152 -9.63 4.41 23.52
C LYS A 152 -8.61 3.93 22.50
N GLY A 153 -7.34 4.12 22.82
CA GLY A 153 -6.21 3.65 22.03
C GLY A 153 -5.02 3.25 22.90
N PHE A 154 -4.00 2.70 22.24
CA PHE A 154 -2.79 2.15 22.84
C PHE A 154 -1.60 2.56 22.00
N HIS A 155 -0.44 2.71 22.61
CA HIS A 155 0.84 2.85 21.93
C HIS A 155 1.85 1.92 22.64
N PRO A 156 2.79 1.31 21.91
CA PRO A 156 3.66 0.26 22.44
C PRO A 156 4.74 0.78 23.40
N TYR A 157 4.96 2.10 23.42
CA TYR A 157 5.93 2.75 24.27
C TYR A 157 5.22 3.21 25.54
N GLY A 158 5.52 2.55 26.65
CA GLY A 158 4.94 2.91 27.95
C GLY A 158 5.76 4.03 28.60
N GLY A 159 5.26 5.26 28.51
CA GLY A 159 5.35 6.28 29.55
C GLY A 159 6.65 7.09 29.71
N ALA A 160 6.44 8.36 30.07
CA ALA A 160 6.77 8.86 31.40
C ALA A 160 5.56 9.60 31.97
#